data_AF-A0A9N8KUI5-F1
#
_entry.id   AF-A0A9N8KUI5-F1
#
_cell.length_a   1.000
_cell.length_b   1.000
_cell.length_c   1.000
_cell.angle_alpha   90.00
_cell.angle_beta   90.00
_cell.angle_gamma   90.00
#
_symmetry.space_group_name_H-M   'P 1'
#
loop_
_entity.id
_entity.type
_entity.pdbx_description
1 polymer ?
#
loop_
_entity_poly.entity_id
_entity_poly.type
_entity_poly.pdbx_seq_one_letter_code
_entity_poly.pdbx_strand_id
1 'polypeptide(L)'
;PAVIPKQSSSNDLDCRLRRVLTIDEAILGRERILISPNSLLPQLRGDPSVQPPYSNVQICESAVHNEILRIYREASPETKPVYEKGHDTESFNEENWIIRWMLCKFGCT
;
A
#
# COMPACT_ATOMS: atom_id res chain seq x y z
N PRO A 1 -30.31 -23.80 -29.87
CA PRO A 1 -29.79 -23.83 -28.48
C PRO A 1 -28.34 -23.35 -28.45
N ALA A 2 -28.09 -22.15 -27.92
CA ALA A 2 -26.74 -21.65 -27.67
C ALA A 2 -26.43 -21.75 -26.17
N VAL A 3 -25.48 -22.61 -25.85
CA VAL A 3 -24.78 -22.77 -24.56
C VAL A 3 -23.33 -22.42 -24.98
N ILE A 4 -22.54 -21.50 -24.41
CA ILE A 4 -22.25 -21.03 -23.05
C ILE A 4 -21.65 -19.58 -23.17
N PRO A 5 -21.29 -18.88 -22.07
CA PRO A 5 -19.87 -18.96 -21.73
C PRO A 5 -19.58 -19.23 -20.23
N LYS A 6 -18.67 -20.19 -19.99
CA LYS A 6 -18.02 -20.43 -18.71
C LYS A 6 -17.08 -19.26 -18.43
N GLN A 7 -17.57 -18.17 -17.84
CA GLN A 7 -16.75 -17.00 -17.47
C GLN A 7 -16.58 -16.80 -15.95
N SER A 8 -17.22 -17.64 -15.13
CA SER A 8 -17.25 -17.43 -13.68
C SER A 8 -15.95 -17.82 -12.94
N SER A 9 -15.23 -18.88 -13.34
CA SER A 9 -14.06 -19.33 -12.56
C SER A 9 -12.75 -18.58 -12.88
N SER A 10 -12.58 -18.11 -14.12
CA SER A 10 -11.37 -17.38 -14.53
C SER A 10 -11.30 -15.99 -13.88
N ASN A 11 -12.44 -15.31 -13.79
CA ASN A 11 -12.54 -13.99 -13.19
C ASN A 11 -12.36 -14.03 -11.67
N ASP A 12 -12.82 -15.11 -11.01
CA ASP A 12 -12.63 -15.30 -9.56
C ASP A 12 -11.15 -15.53 -9.21
N LEU A 13 -10.45 -16.36 -9.99
CA LEU A 13 -9.02 -16.58 -9.81
C LEU A 13 -8.23 -15.27 -10.00
N ASP A 14 -8.55 -14.50 -11.04
CA ASP A 14 -7.93 -13.19 -11.32
C ASP A 14 -8.18 -12.19 -10.17
N CYS A 15 -9.40 -12.16 -9.61
CA CYS A 15 -9.72 -11.33 -8.44
C CYS A 15 -8.93 -11.74 -7.19
N ARG A 16 -8.77 -13.05 -6.96
CA ARG A 16 -7.98 -13.58 -5.84
C ARG A 16 -6.50 -13.28 -6.02
N LEU A 17 -5.96 -13.42 -7.22
CA LEU A 17 -4.57 -13.09 -7.54
C LEU A 17 -4.29 -11.60 -7.33
N ARG A 18 -5.14 -10.71 -7.85
CA ARG A 18 -5.04 -9.27 -7.60
C ARG A 18 -5.09 -8.94 -6.11
N ARG A 19 -5.94 -9.63 -5.34
CA ARG A 19 -5.97 -9.45 -3.87
C ARG A 19 -4.66 -9.85 -3.21
N VAL A 20 -4.06 -10.97 -3.59
CA VAL A 20 -2.77 -11.41 -3.01
C VAL A 20 -1.67 -10.42 -3.37
N LEU A 21 -1.56 -10.04 -4.64
CA LEU A 21 -0.52 -9.11 -5.10
C LEU A 21 -0.63 -7.73 -4.43
N THR A 22 -1.86 -7.20 -4.29
CA THR A 22 -2.07 -5.92 -3.58
C THR A 22 -1.72 -5.99 -2.09
N ILE A 23 -1.85 -7.17 -1.47
CA ILE A 23 -1.41 -7.40 -0.09
C ILE A 23 0.12 -7.42 -0.03
N ASP A 24 0.78 -8.14 -0.94
CA ASP A 24 2.24 -8.25 -0.97
C ASP A 24 2.91 -6.87 -1.18
N GLU A 25 2.42 -6.09 -2.13
CA GLU A 25 2.91 -4.72 -2.38
C GLU A 25 2.77 -3.82 -1.15
N ALA A 26 1.65 -3.94 -0.42
CA ALA A 26 1.40 -3.18 0.79
C ALA A 26 2.27 -3.63 1.98
N ILE A 27 2.51 -4.94 2.13
CA ILE A 27 3.42 -5.48 3.15
C ILE A 27 4.84 -4.97 2.91
N LEU A 28 5.33 -5.10 1.68
CA LEU A 28 6.67 -4.62 1.30
C LEU A 28 6.80 -3.11 1.52
N GLY A 29 5.78 -2.34 1.18
CA GLY A 29 5.77 -0.90 1.45
C GLY A 29 5.83 -0.59 2.93
N ARG A 30 5.04 -1.32 3.73
CA ARG A 30 5.05 -1.15 5.17
C ARG A 30 6.41 -1.47 5.78
N GLU A 31 7.03 -2.60 5.43
CA GLU A 31 8.36 -2.97 5.92
C GLU A 31 9.37 -1.84 5.70
N ARG A 32 9.36 -1.21 4.52
CA ARG A 32 10.23 -0.07 4.21
C ARG A 32 10.01 1.13 5.12
N ILE A 33 8.75 1.46 5.42
CA ILE A 33 8.43 2.55 6.34
C ILE A 33 8.98 2.23 7.74
N LEU A 34 8.75 1.01 8.24
CA LEU A 34 9.09 0.64 9.63
C LEU A 34 10.59 0.55 9.90
N ILE A 35 11.41 0.31 8.88
CA ILE A 35 12.87 0.15 9.05
C ILE A 35 13.65 1.43 8.70
N SER A 36 13.07 2.33 7.90
CA SER A 36 13.78 3.50 7.38
C SER A 36 13.84 4.65 8.40
N PRO A 37 15.03 5.12 8.83
CA PRO A 37 15.14 6.24 9.75
C PRO A 37 14.51 7.54 9.21
N ASN A 38 14.44 7.70 7.89
CA ASN A 38 13.78 8.84 7.26
C ASN A 38 12.26 8.85 7.50
N SER A 39 11.67 7.70 7.83
CA SER A 39 10.27 7.57 8.16
C SER A 39 9.92 8.11 9.53
N LEU A 40 10.89 8.22 10.45
CA LEU A 40 10.66 8.71 11.80
C LEU A 40 10.20 10.17 11.81
N LEU A 41 9.38 10.49 12.81
CA LEU A 41 9.10 11.85 13.22
C LEU A 41 10.41 12.62 13.44
N PRO A 42 10.50 13.91 13.02
CA PRO A 42 11.73 14.68 13.11
C PRO A 42 12.35 14.69 14.52
N GLN A 43 11.52 14.73 15.57
CA GLN A 43 12.01 14.72 16.95
C GLN A 43 12.60 13.37 17.41
N LEU A 44 12.33 12.26 16.73
CA LEU A 44 12.80 10.92 17.10
C LEU A 44 14.05 10.48 16.35
N ARG A 45 14.41 11.13 15.23
CA ARG A 45 15.52 10.70 14.36
C ARG A 45 16.91 10.70 15.02
N GLY A 46 17.11 11.50 16.06
CA GLY A 46 18.37 11.61 16.78
C GLY A 46 18.43 10.77 18.05
N ASP A 47 17.37 10.04 18.40
CA ASP A 47 17.29 9.28 19.64
C ASP A 47 17.83 7.85 19.42
N PRO A 48 18.96 7.48 20.04
CA PRO A 48 19.54 6.14 19.89
C PRO A 48 18.71 5.05 20.57
N SER A 49 17.74 5.39 21.43
CA SER A 49 16.83 4.42 22.04
C SER A 49 15.70 3.98 21.09
N VAL A 50 15.44 4.76 20.04
CA VAL A 50 14.43 4.45 19.03
C VAL A 50 15.06 3.56 17.96
N GLN A 51 14.71 2.28 17.99
CA GLN A 51 15.22 1.27 17.07
C GLN A 51 14.08 0.68 16.21
N PRO A 52 14.38 0.25 14.98
CA PRO A 52 13.38 -0.42 14.14
C PRO A 52 13.03 -1.82 14.67
N PRO A 53 11.83 -2.36 14.36
CA PRO A 53 10.77 -1.72 13.58
C PRO A 53 10.07 -0.60 14.36
N TYR A 54 9.95 0.57 13.74
CA TYR A 54 9.31 1.71 14.36
C TYR A 54 7.80 1.49 14.50
N SER A 55 7.22 1.92 15.61
CA SER A 55 5.77 1.90 15.80
C SER A 55 5.08 2.97 14.95
N ASN A 56 3.79 2.77 14.63
CA ASN A 56 3.03 3.70 13.79
C ASN A 56 2.99 5.13 14.37
N VAL A 57 3.05 5.28 15.70
CA VAL A 57 3.09 6.60 16.36
C VAL A 57 4.43 7.32 16.23
N GLN A 58 5.49 6.61 15.84
CA GLN A 58 6.82 7.16 15.62
C GLN A 58 7.07 7.57 14.17
N ILE A 59 6.18 7.18 13.25
CA ILE A 59 6.30 7.41 11.81
C ILE A 59 5.65 8.74 11.45
N CYS A 60 6.30 9.53 10.60
CA CYS A 60 5.74 10.77 10.07
C CYS A 60 4.81 10.52 8.88
N GLU A 61 3.74 11.32 8.80
CA GLU A 61 2.73 11.21 7.75
C GLU A 61 3.33 11.39 6.34
N SER A 62 4.32 12.27 6.18
CA SER A 62 5.01 12.46 4.91
C SER A 62 5.70 11.19 4.42
N ALA A 63 6.18 10.32 5.32
CA ALA A 63 6.77 9.04 4.94
C ALA A 63 5.71 8.05 4.45
N VAL A 64 4.56 8.00 5.14
CA VAL A 64 3.40 7.19 4.69
C VAL A 64 2.92 7.66 3.32
N HIS A 65 2.77 8.96 3.13
CA HIS A 65 2.35 9.55 1.87
C HIS A 65 3.35 9.27 0.73
N ASN A 66 4.65 9.44 0.97
CA ASN A 66 5.68 9.10 -0.03
C ASN A 66 5.64 7.63 -0.41
N GLU A 67 5.39 6.73 0.54
CA GLU A 67 5.28 5.30 0.26
C GLU A 67 3.99 4.97 -0.51
N ILE A 68 2.88 5.66 -0.23
CA ILE A 68 1.63 5.54 -1.01
C ILE A 68 1.89 5.83 -2.49
N LEU A 69 2.54 6.98 -2.77
CA LEU A 69 2.87 7.37 -4.14
C LEU A 69 3.85 6.40 -4.78
N ARG A 70 4.82 5.89 -4.01
CA ARG A 70 5.79 4.91 -4.48
C ARG A 70 5.13 3.60 -4.90
N ILE A 71 4.29 3.02 -4.03
CA ILE A 71 3.55 1.79 -4.34
C ILE A 71 2.69 2.01 -5.59
N TYR A 72 1.98 3.15 -5.69
CA TYR A 72 1.17 3.42 -6.88
C TYR A 72 2.03 3.49 -8.16
N ARG A 73 3.19 4.15 -8.12
CA ARG A 73 4.10 4.28 -9.27
C ARG A 73 4.76 2.95 -9.67
N GLU A 74 5.12 2.13 -8.69
CA GLU A 74 5.81 0.85 -8.89
C GLU A 74 4.85 -0.35 -9.00
N ALA A 75 3.54 -0.13 -8.87
CA ALA A 75 2.53 -1.18 -8.90
C ALA A 75 2.59 -2.01 -10.19
N SER A 76 2.46 -3.32 -10.03
CA SER A 76 2.39 -4.25 -11.15
C SER A 76 1.22 -3.95 -12.08
N PRO A 77 1.29 -4.31 -13.38
CA PRO A 77 0.16 -4.18 -14.31
C PRO A 77 -1.12 -4.86 -13.83
N GLU A 78 -1.00 -5.90 -13.00
CA GLU A 78 -2.11 -6.66 -12.44
C GLU A 78 -2.82 -5.89 -11.32
N THR A 79 -2.08 -5.16 -10.48
CA THR A 79 -2.60 -4.42 -9.32
C THR A 79 -2.93 -2.97 -9.63
N LYS A 80 -2.27 -2.37 -10.62
CA LYS A 80 -2.50 -0.99 -11.07
C LYS A 80 -3.99 -0.66 -11.30
N PRO A 81 -4.81 -1.49 -11.99
CA PRO A 81 -6.23 -1.22 -12.19
C PRO A 81 -7.06 -1.21 -10.90
N VAL A 82 -6.57 -1.86 -9.84
CA VAL A 82 -7.19 -1.76 -8.51
C VAL A 82 -6.90 -0.38 -7.94
N TYR A 83 -5.64 0.05 -7.97
CA TYR A 83 -5.23 1.34 -7.41
C TYR A 83 -5.74 2.55 -8.18
N GLU A 84 -5.96 2.46 -9.50
CA GLU A 84 -6.58 3.54 -10.28
C GLU A 84 -7.95 3.94 -9.72
N LYS A 85 -8.71 2.99 -9.18
CA LYS A 85 -10.03 3.27 -8.58
C LYS A 85 -9.96 4.15 -7.34
N GLY A 86 -8.78 4.23 -6.73
CA GLY A 86 -8.55 5.02 -5.54
C GLY A 86 -7.57 6.16 -5.68
N HIS A 87 -7.10 6.43 -6.89
CA HIS A 87 -6.21 7.55 -7.18
C HIS A 87 -7.02 8.84 -7.20
N ASP A 88 -6.75 9.72 -6.24
CA ASP A 88 -7.34 11.05 -6.16
C ASP A 88 -6.25 12.08 -6.47
N THR A 89 -6.40 12.75 -7.60
CA THR A 89 -5.52 13.84 -8.04
C THR A 89 -6.20 15.21 -7.95
N GLU A 90 -7.47 15.26 -7.58
CA GLU A 90 -8.26 16.49 -7.52
C GLU A 90 -8.12 17.19 -6.15
N SER A 91 -7.78 16.42 -5.12
CA SER A 91 -7.44 16.91 -3.79
C SER A 91 -6.12 17.72 -3.77
N PHE A 92 -5.93 18.52 -2.71
CA PHE A 92 -4.74 19.37 -2.53
C PHE A 92 -3.41 18.60 -2.62
N ASN A 93 -3.42 17.32 -2.22
CA ASN A 93 -2.29 16.40 -2.40
C ASN A 93 -2.76 15.17 -3.18
N GLU A 94 -1.92 14.70 -4.10
CA GLU A 94 -2.11 13.43 -4.82
C GLU A 94 -2.18 12.27 -3.80
N GLU A 95 -3.26 11.50 -3.81
CA GLU A 95 -3.43 10.42 -2.83
C GLU A 95 -3.93 9.13 -3.46
N ASN A 96 -3.75 8.02 -2.74
CA ASN A 96 -4.37 6.76 -3.10
C ASN A 96 -4.98 6.09 -1.86
N TRP A 97 -6.31 6.20 -1.72
CA TRP A 97 -6.99 5.73 -0.52
C TRP A 97 -6.99 4.20 -0.37
N ILE A 98 -6.89 3.46 -1.48
CA ILE A 98 -6.79 2.00 -1.44
C ILE A 98 -5.46 1.61 -0.82
N ILE A 99 -4.35 2.15 -1.31
CA ILE A 99 -3.01 1.86 -0.79
C ILE A 99 -2.91 2.30 0.68
N ARG A 100 -3.41 3.50 1.02
CA ARG A 100 -3.47 3.97 2.41
C ARG A 100 -4.20 2.97 3.31
N TRP A 101 -5.36 2.49 2.89
CA TRP A 101 -6.12 1.51 3.67
C TRP A 101 -5.37 0.19 3.85
N MET A 102 -4.68 -0.29 2.79
CA MET A 102 -3.87 -1.51 2.86
C MET A 102 -2.71 -1.34 3.86
N LEU A 103 -2.00 -0.21 3.83
CA LEU A 103 -0.92 0.09 4.78
C LEU A 103 -1.40 0.10 6.24
N CYS A 104 -2.59 0.68 6.50
CA CYS A 104 -3.18 0.67 7.84
C CYS A 104 -3.65 -0.72 8.28
N LYS A 105 -4.31 -1.47 7.38
CA LYS A 105 -4.95 -2.76 7.72
C LYS A 105 -3.94 -3.86 8.02
N PHE A 106 -2.84 -3.91 7.26
CA PHE A 106 -1.79 -4.92 7.45
C PHE A 106 -0.68 -4.44 8.39
N GLY A 107 -1.01 -3.44 9.23
CA GLY A 107 -0.06 -2.76 10.08
C GLY A 107 -0.23 -2.85 11.59
N CYS A 108 -1.18 -3.65 12.06
CA CYS A 108 -1.43 -3.84 13.50
C CYS A 108 -1.19 -5.28 13.99
N THR A 109 -0.38 -6.07 13.30
CA THR A 109 0.01 -7.41 13.79
C THR A 109 1.22 -7.37 14.69
#